data_AF-A0A1I1BCZ6-F1
#
_entry.id   AF-A0A1I1BCZ6-F1
#
_cell.length_a   1.000
_cell.length_b   1.000
_cell.length_c   1.000
_cell.angle_alpha   90.00
_cell.angle_beta   90.00
_cell.angle_gamma   90.00
#
_symmetry.space_group_name_H-M   'P 1'
#
loop_
_entity.id
_entity.type
_entity.pdbx_description
1 polymer ?
#
loop_
_entity_poly.entity_id
_entity_poly.type
_entity_poly.pdbx_seq_one_letter_code
_entity_poly.pdbx_strand_id
1 'polypeptide(L)'
;IILSMFNVVLLFFIAKEVFDDENKSIWVCLISALYLPMIAYNNVYCSENIAIPILLLSILTFFKVFNKNSSKKFLLIFLSGVLLSITHLFRPIGYVMIIAYIMYIFIYLKDNIKTKVVMNLLVVSAFVIPLVGVSYTLIGLNITENPLWHGTEPPSISILKGTNIESEGRWNQDDAEVFDKYDRDYEKVDKAAKEVIKKRLTENSPKDLLKFYILKYVKQWYAGDFSGFCWSEAGLDEAYNKTDYLDMMGQDEGKMSIRLSKEGEFYSQLFYVTVVLLSYIGLYRNNNIKNHKIDIFYIIFCGISLQCLITESQDRYTYPFSWLFIILAMKAFSSNRINDSTRGENGGV
;
A
#
# COMPACT_ATOMS: atom_id res chain seq x y z
N ILE A 1 13.24 -8.75 -9.94
CA ILE A 1 13.94 -7.72 -10.74
C ILE A 1 13.04 -7.10 -11.81
N ILE A 2 12.59 -7.84 -12.85
CA ILE A 2 11.78 -7.27 -13.97
C ILE A 2 10.55 -6.50 -13.47
N LEU A 3 9.77 -7.09 -12.55
CA LEU A 3 8.57 -6.46 -11.99
C LEU A 3 8.88 -5.20 -11.15
N SER A 4 10.01 -5.19 -10.44
CA SER A 4 10.46 -4.00 -9.70
C SER A 4 10.87 -2.87 -10.65
N MET A 5 11.59 -3.17 -11.74
CA MET A 5 11.87 -2.17 -12.78
C MET A 5 10.58 -1.64 -13.42
N PHE A 6 9.57 -2.50 -13.61
CA PHE A 6 8.29 -2.07 -14.13
C PHE A 6 7.56 -1.12 -13.17
N ASN A 7 7.67 -1.31 -11.84
CA ASN A 7 7.15 -0.36 -10.85
C ASN A 7 7.74 1.05 -11.05
N VAL A 8 9.06 1.15 -11.24
CA VAL A 8 9.75 2.43 -11.45
C VAL A 8 9.21 3.16 -12.69
N VAL A 9 9.01 2.43 -13.79
CA VAL A 9 8.43 2.98 -15.03
C VAL A 9 6.98 3.42 -14.82
N LEU A 10 6.17 2.63 -14.11
CA LEU A 10 4.78 3.00 -13.82
C LEU A 10 4.71 4.24 -12.92
N LEU A 11 5.58 4.37 -11.93
CA LEU A 11 5.64 5.54 -11.04
C LEU A 11 6.03 6.81 -11.81
N PHE A 12 6.93 6.72 -12.78
CA PHE A 12 7.19 7.83 -13.71
C PHE A 12 5.92 8.29 -14.43
N PHE A 13 5.15 7.36 -15.00
CA PHE A 13 3.91 7.71 -15.71
C PHE A 13 2.81 8.23 -14.79
N ILE A 14 2.68 7.67 -13.58
CA ILE A 14 1.75 8.18 -12.57
C ILE A 14 2.13 9.62 -12.19
N ALA A 15 3.41 9.87 -11.92
CA ALA A 15 3.90 11.22 -11.62
C ALA A 15 3.63 12.19 -12.78
N LYS A 16 3.77 11.72 -14.03
CA LYS A 16 3.47 12.53 -15.21
C LYS A 16 1.99 12.90 -15.26
N GLU A 17 1.11 11.94 -15.03
CA GLU A 17 -0.34 12.19 -14.97
C GLU A 17 -0.71 13.13 -13.82
N VAL A 18 -0.05 13.03 -12.66
CA VAL A 18 -0.36 13.82 -11.47
C VAL A 18 0.14 15.26 -11.59
N PHE A 19 1.39 15.44 -12.01
CA PHE A 19 2.06 16.75 -11.98
C PHE A 19 2.10 17.47 -13.33
N ASP A 20 1.87 16.76 -14.44
CA ASP A 20 2.07 17.28 -15.81
C ASP A 20 3.47 17.89 -16.03
N ASP A 21 4.48 17.35 -15.34
CA ASP A 21 5.84 17.89 -15.27
C ASP A 21 6.85 16.75 -15.48
N GLU A 22 7.57 16.81 -16.60
CA GLU A 22 8.56 15.78 -16.97
C GLU A 22 9.69 15.67 -15.95
N ASN A 23 10.19 16.80 -15.46
CA ASN A 23 11.31 16.82 -14.52
C ASN A 23 10.91 16.16 -13.22
N LYS A 24 9.70 16.44 -12.72
CA LYS A 24 9.20 15.76 -11.51
C LYS A 24 9.05 14.26 -11.71
N SER A 25 8.58 13.83 -12.89
CA SER A 25 8.48 12.41 -13.20
C SER A 25 9.84 11.72 -13.24
N ILE A 26 10.87 12.36 -13.80
CA ILE A 26 12.25 11.85 -13.78
C ILE A 26 12.76 11.71 -12.34
N TRP A 27 12.50 12.70 -11.47
CA TRP A 27 12.87 12.59 -10.06
C TRP A 27 12.13 11.48 -9.33
N VAL A 28 10.84 11.28 -9.58
CA VAL A 28 10.10 10.11 -9.05
C VAL A 28 10.74 8.80 -9.51
N CYS A 29 11.10 8.71 -10.79
CA CYS A 29 11.78 7.54 -11.35
C CYS A 29 13.10 7.27 -10.62
N LEU A 30 13.94 8.28 -10.45
CA LEU A 30 15.23 8.16 -9.76
C LEU A 30 15.06 7.74 -8.29
N ILE A 31 14.18 8.41 -7.54
CA ILE A 31 13.92 8.08 -6.13
C ILE A 31 13.38 6.66 -6.00
N SER A 32 12.48 6.24 -6.91
CA SER A 32 11.93 4.88 -6.92
C SER A 32 12.97 3.82 -7.25
N ALA A 33 13.89 4.10 -8.18
CA ALA A 33 14.97 3.20 -8.53
C ALA A 33 15.99 3.01 -7.39
N LEU A 34 16.14 4.03 -6.54
CA LEU A 34 16.99 4.00 -5.35
C LEU A 34 16.23 3.57 -4.08
N TYR A 35 14.92 3.36 -4.17
CA TYR A 35 14.09 3.01 -3.02
C TYR A 35 14.44 1.59 -2.58
N LEU A 36 15.22 1.49 -1.50
CA LEU A 36 15.82 0.22 -1.10
C LEU A 36 14.82 -0.93 -0.92
N PRO A 37 13.58 -0.72 -0.44
CA PRO A 37 12.64 -1.83 -0.37
C PRO A 37 12.25 -2.41 -1.73
N MET A 38 12.11 -1.58 -2.78
CA MET A 38 11.88 -2.07 -4.15
C MET A 38 13.06 -2.90 -4.67
N ILE A 39 14.25 -2.76 -4.06
CA ILE A 39 15.43 -3.57 -4.34
C ILE A 39 15.41 -4.83 -3.47
N ALA A 40 15.28 -4.68 -2.15
CA ALA A 40 15.38 -5.75 -1.15
C ALA A 40 14.37 -6.86 -1.38
N TYR A 41 13.09 -6.52 -1.61
CA TYR A 41 12.03 -7.51 -1.78
C TYR A 41 12.16 -8.32 -3.07
N ASN A 42 13.05 -7.97 -4.01
CA ASN A 42 13.34 -8.85 -5.16
C ASN A 42 13.93 -10.20 -4.75
N ASN A 43 14.60 -10.26 -3.59
CA ASN A 43 15.20 -11.48 -3.05
C ASN A 43 14.26 -12.22 -2.09
N VAL A 44 13.08 -11.68 -1.83
CA VAL A 44 12.04 -12.31 -1.00
C VAL A 44 10.96 -12.85 -1.92
N TYR A 45 10.62 -14.13 -1.77
CA TYR A 45 9.44 -14.69 -2.44
C TYR A 45 8.17 -14.12 -1.80
N CYS A 46 7.72 -12.99 -2.34
CA CYS A 46 6.59 -12.24 -1.80
C CYS A 46 5.57 -11.91 -2.90
N SER A 47 4.29 -12.05 -2.56
CA SER A 47 3.15 -11.71 -3.42
C SER A 47 3.17 -10.26 -3.93
N GLU A 48 3.78 -9.36 -3.18
CA GLU A 48 3.86 -7.92 -3.41
C GLU A 48 4.65 -7.60 -4.67
N ASN A 49 5.65 -8.41 -4.99
CA ASN A 49 6.40 -8.27 -6.24
C ASN A 49 5.50 -8.35 -7.48
N ILE A 50 4.41 -9.13 -7.41
CA ILE A 50 3.40 -9.24 -8.48
C ILE A 50 2.27 -8.22 -8.28
N ALA A 51 1.79 -8.06 -7.05
CA ALA A 51 0.64 -7.21 -6.77
C ALA A 51 0.91 -5.72 -7.03
N ILE A 52 2.07 -5.19 -6.63
CA ILE A 52 2.39 -3.75 -6.76
C ILE A 52 2.38 -3.26 -8.21
N PRO A 53 3.03 -3.89 -9.19
CA PRO A 53 2.99 -3.39 -10.57
C PRO A 53 1.58 -3.37 -11.15
N ILE A 54 0.77 -4.37 -10.83
CA ILE A 54 -0.62 -4.46 -11.29
C ILE A 54 -1.47 -3.39 -10.61
N LEU A 55 -1.22 -3.12 -9.32
CA LEU A 55 -1.84 -2.02 -8.57
C LEU A 55 -1.51 -0.67 -9.20
N LEU A 56 -0.23 -0.40 -9.45
CA LEU A 56 0.23 0.84 -10.06
C LEU A 56 -0.38 1.02 -11.46
N LEU A 57 -0.49 -0.06 -12.25
CA LEU A 57 -1.15 -0.02 -13.55
C LEU A 57 -2.65 0.27 -13.44
N SER A 58 -3.34 -0.28 -12.42
CA SER A 58 -4.72 0.06 -12.09
C SER A 58 -4.86 1.55 -11.81
N ILE A 59 -3.98 2.12 -10.97
CA ILE A 59 -3.98 3.55 -10.60
C ILE A 59 -3.70 4.44 -11.81
N LEU A 60 -2.72 4.08 -12.62
CA LEU A 60 -2.39 4.81 -13.85
C LEU A 60 -3.57 4.84 -14.83
N THR A 61 -4.24 3.70 -14.99
CA THR A 61 -5.42 3.58 -15.85
C THR A 61 -6.60 4.37 -15.28
N PHE A 62 -6.78 4.35 -13.96
CA PHE A 62 -7.77 5.17 -13.26
C PHE A 62 -7.53 6.67 -13.47
N PHE A 63 -6.29 7.15 -13.39
CA PHE A 63 -5.99 8.57 -13.64
C PHE A 63 -6.35 9.01 -15.07
N LYS A 64 -6.13 8.14 -16.07
CA LYS A 64 -6.47 8.44 -17.47
C LYS A 64 -7.96 8.67 -17.72
N VAL A 65 -8.84 8.26 -16.80
CA VAL A 65 -10.28 8.54 -16.84
C VAL A 65 -10.56 10.05 -16.72
N PHE A 66 -9.72 10.77 -15.98
CA PHE A 66 -9.92 12.19 -15.68
C PHE A 66 -9.33 13.12 -16.74
N ASN A 67 -8.72 12.57 -17.79
CA ASN A 67 -8.20 13.37 -18.91
C ASN A 67 -9.35 13.86 -19.80
N LYS A 68 -9.32 15.17 -20.15
CA LYS A 68 -10.48 15.96 -20.63
C LYS A 68 -11.21 15.43 -21.87
N ASN A 69 -10.61 14.54 -22.68
CA ASN A 69 -11.17 14.04 -23.94
C ASN A 69 -11.24 12.51 -24.04
N SER A 70 -11.24 11.79 -22.92
CA SER A 70 -11.27 10.33 -22.98
C SER A 70 -12.66 9.81 -23.34
N SER A 71 -12.91 9.57 -24.64
CA SER A 71 -14.08 8.80 -25.11
C SER A 71 -14.12 7.37 -24.53
N LYS A 72 -13.00 6.93 -23.93
CA LYS A 72 -12.78 5.62 -23.34
C LYS A 72 -12.93 5.61 -21.81
N LYS A 73 -13.48 6.65 -21.18
CA LYS A 73 -13.67 6.75 -19.71
C LYS A 73 -14.23 5.47 -19.07
N PHE A 74 -15.31 4.93 -19.62
CA PHE A 74 -15.93 3.70 -19.10
C PHE A 74 -15.02 2.48 -19.24
N LEU A 75 -14.37 2.32 -20.41
CA LEU A 75 -13.41 1.23 -20.64
C LEU A 75 -12.22 1.32 -19.68
N LEU A 76 -11.69 2.52 -19.45
CA LEU A 76 -10.57 2.75 -18.52
C LEU A 76 -10.98 2.44 -17.07
N ILE A 77 -12.18 2.86 -16.65
CA ILE A 77 -12.71 2.49 -15.33
C ILE A 77 -12.86 0.99 -15.18
N PHE A 78 -13.47 0.33 -16.17
CA PHE A 78 -13.60 -1.13 -16.17
C PHE A 78 -12.23 -1.81 -16.06
N LEU A 79 -11.26 -1.40 -16.90
CA LEU A 79 -9.91 -1.96 -16.88
C LEU A 79 -9.20 -1.71 -15.54
N SER A 80 -9.37 -0.52 -14.93
CA SER A 80 -8.80 -0.23 -13.61
C SER A 80 -9.36 -1.16 -12.52
N GLY A 81 -10.66 -1.49 -12.57
CA GLY A 81 -11.29 -2.43 -11.65
C GLY A 81 -10.84 -3.88 -11.85
N VAL A 82 -10.70 -4.33 -13.11
CA VAL A 82 -10.16 -5.67 -13.43
C VAL A 82 -8.73 -5.82 -12.92
N LEU A 83 -7.86 -4.84 -13.20
CA LEU A 83 -6.48 -4.83 -12.70
C LEU A 83 -6.44 -4.83 -11.16
N LEU A 84 -7.35 -4.12 -10.52
CA LEU A 84 -7.45 -4.13 -9.06
C LEU A 84 -7.92 -5.48 -8.52
N SER A 85 -8.80 -6.18 -9.23
CA SER A 85 -9.21 -7.55 -8.91
C SER A 85 -8.00 -8.49 -8.95
N ILE A 86 -7.21 -8.42 -10.04
CA ILE A 86 -6.00 -9.24 -10.19
C ILE A 86 -4.98 -8.92 -9.09
N THR A 87 -4.80 -7.64 -8.76
CA THR A 87 -3.98 -7.23 -7.60
C THR A 87 -4.46 -7.92 -6.32
N HIS A 88 -5.77 -7.90 -6.07
CA HIS A 88 -6.39 -8.47 -4.89
C HIS A 88 -6.20 -9.99 -4.79
N LEU A 89 -6.22 -10.70 -5.92
CA LEU A 89 -5.96 -12.15 -5.98
C LEU A 89 -4.55 -12.52 -5.51
N PHE A 90 -3.54 -11.69 -5.81
CA PHE A 90 -2.17 -11.91 -5.31
C PHE A 90 -1.99 -11.41 -3.88
N ARG A 91 -2.59 -10.26 -3.54
CA ARG A 91 -2.48 -9.64 -2.21
C ARG A 91 -3.79 -8.93 -1.87
N PRO A 92 -4.47 -9.24 -0.75
CA PRO A 92 -5.82 -8.74 -0.46
C PRO A 92 -5.87 -7.26 0.01
N ILE A 93 -5.29 -6.35 -0.79
CA ILE A 93 -5.26 -4.89 -0.55
C ILE A 93 -6.30 -4.13 -1.39
N GLY A 94 -6.99 -4.82 -2.30
CA GLY A 94 -7.97 -4.23 -3.20
C GLY A 94 -9.14 -3.50 -2.53
N TYR A 95 -9.53 -3.88 -1.30
CA TYR A 95 -10.66 -3.26 -0.59
C TYR A 95 -10.43 -1.78 -0.25
N VAL A 96 -9.22 -1.41 0.20
CA VAL A 96 -8.88 0.01 0.46
C VAL A 96 -8.91 0.81 -0.83
N MET A 97 -8.38 0.23 -1.90
CA MET A 97 -8.27 0.88 -3.20
C MET A 97 -9.63 1.10 -3.87
N ILE A 98 -10.55 0.13 -3.79
CA ILE A 98 -11.89 0.29 -4.38
C ILE A 98 -12.67 1.38 -3.65
N ILE A 99 -12.56 1.46 -2.32
CA ILE A 99 -13.16 2.56 -1.53
C ILE A 99 -12.54 3.90 -1.94
N ALA A 100 -11.22 3.97 -2.11
CA ALA A 100 -10.54 5.18 -2.55
C ALA A 100 -11.00 5.64 -3.94
N TYR A 101 -11.15 4.72 -4.90
CA TYR A 101 -11.68 5.02 -6.23
C TYR A 101 -13.11 5.53 -6.17
N ILE A 102 -13.96 4.91 -5.34
CA ILE A 102 -15.35 5.31 -5.17
C ILE A 102 -15.44 6.74 -4.64
N MET A 103 -14.73 7.00 -3.54
CA MET A 103 -14.67 8.33 -2.94
C MET A 103 -14.17 9.36 -3.94
N TYR A 104 -13.08 9.06 -4.66
CA TYR A 104 -12.48 9.99 -5.60
C TYR A 104 -13.39 10.31 -6.80
N ILE A 105 -14.11 9.32 -7.35
CA ILE A 105 -15.11 9.55 -8.41
C ILE A 105 -16.21 10.49 -7.91
N PHE A 106 -16.74 10.28 -6.71
CA PHE A 106 -17.82 11.12 -6.19
C PHE A 106 -17.36 12.55 -5.91
N ILE A 107 -16.18 12.72 -5.32
CA ILE A 107 -15.66 14.03 -4.89
C ILE A 107 -15.15 14.85 -6.09
N TYR A 108 -14.37 14.26 -6.99
CA TYR A 108 -13.57 15.03 -7.96
C TYR A 108 -14.04 14.94 -9.41
N LEU A 109 -14.82 13.92 -9.79
CA LEU A 109 -15.34 13.85 -11.14
C LEU A 109 -16.39 14.95 -11.35
N LYS A 110 -16.32 15.69 -12.46
CA LYS A 110 -17.24 16.80 -12.78
C LYS A 110 -18.48 16.35 -13.58
N ASP A 111 -18.58 15.06 -13.90
CA ASP A 111 -19.72 14.47 -14.57
C ASP A 111 -20.97 14.45 -13.67
N ASN A 112 -22.15 14.27 -14.27
CA ASN A 112 -23.42 14.21 -13.54
C ASN A 112 -23.49 12.99 -12.58
N ILE A 113 -24.41 13.04 -11.60
CA ILE A 113 -24.55 11.98 -10.59
C ILE A 113 -24.82 10.60 -11.19
N LYS A 114 -25.59 10.53 -12.29
CA LYS A 114 -25.88 9.28 -12.98
C LYS A 114 -24.61 8.64 -13.53
N THR A 115 -23.75 9.42 -14.20
CA THR A 115 -22.46 8.95 -14.71
C THR A 115 -21.55 8.50 -13.57
N LYS A 116 -21.49 9.25 -12.46
CA LYS A 116 -20.73 8.85 -11.27
C LYS A 116 -21.21 7.51 -10.72
N VAL A 117 -22.51 7.31 -10.57
CA VAL A 117 -23.09 6.03 -10.09
C VAL A 117 -22.75 4.89 -11.05
N VAL A 118 -22.91 5.09 -12.36
CA VAL A 118 -22.56 4.07 -13.36
C VAL A 118 -21.07 3.72 -13.32
N MET A 119 -20.18 4.70 -13.21
CA MET A 119 -18.73 4.46 -13.11
C MET A 119 -18.37 3.70 -11.82
N ASN A 120 -19.04 4.01 -10.71
CA ASN A 120 -18.86 3.29 -9.46
C ASN A 120 -19.35 1.83 -9.53
N LEU A 121 -20.54 1.61 -10.10
CA LEU A 121 -21.03 0.26 -10.36
C LEU A 121 -20.09 -0.50 -11.29
N LEU A 122 -19.55 0.17 -12.31
CA LEU A 122 -18.63 -0.43 -13.26
C LEU A 122 -17.32 -0.85 -12.60
N VAL A 123 -16.69 0.02 -11.79
CA VAL A 123 -15.42 -0.33 -11.11
C VAL A 123 -15.63 -1.43 -10.07
N VAL A 124 -16.74 -1.42 -9.33
CA VAL A 124 -17.09 -2.47 -8.37
C VAL A 124 -17.36 -3.79 -9.08
N SER A 125 -18.17 -3.79 -10.14
CA SER A 125 -18.45 -5.02 -10.91
C SER A 125 -17.19 -5.58 -11.55
N ALA A 126 -16.34 -4.73 -12.11
CA ALA A 126 -15.04 -5.11 -12.67
C ALA A 126 -14.06 -5.66 -11.62
N PHE A 127 -14.20 -5.23 -10.37
CA PHE A 127 -13.43 -5.77 -9.24
C PHE A 127 -13.97 -7.13 -8.77
N VAL A 128 -15.30 -7.24 -8.59
CA VAL A 128 -15.96 -8.42 -8.01
C VAL A 128 -16.06 -9.58 -8.99
N ILE A 129 -16.43 -9.34 -10.26
CA ILE A 129 -16.69 -10.42 -11.22
C ILE A 129 -15.46 -11.31 -11.45
N PRO A 130 -14.23 -10.78 -11.70
CA PRO A 130 -13.07 -11.64 -11.87
C PRO A 130 -12.69 -12.39 -10.58
N LEU A 131 -12.82 -11.75 -9.41
CA LEU A 131 -12.57 -12.39 -8.11
C LEU A 131 -13.51 -13.59 -7.90
N VAL A 132 -14.81 -13.38 -8.12
CA VAL A 132 -15.85 -14.42 -8.03
C VAL A 132 -15.62 -15.51 -9.06
N GLY A 133 -15.34 -15.15 -10.31
CA GLY A 133 -15.07 -16.10 -11.39
C GLY A 133 -13.87 -17.00 -11.09
N VAL A 134 -12.75 -16.43 -10.67
CA VAL A 134 -11.56 -17.20 -10.27
C VAL A 134 -11.87 -18.07 -9.06
N SER A 135 -12.52 -17.53 -8.03
CA SER A 135 -12.87 -18.28 -6.83
C SER A 135 -13.70 -19.53 -7.13
N TYR A 136 -14.80 -19.40 -7.87
CA TYR A 136 -15.64 -20.56 -8.21
C TYR A 136 -14.97 -21.50 -9.21
N THR A 137 -14.06 -21.01 -10.05
CA THR A 137 -13.24 -21.88 -10.90
C THR A 137 -12.31 -22.75 -10.04
N LEU A 138 -11.64 -22.17 -9.03
CA LEU A 138 -10.76 -22.92 -8.13
C LEU A 138 -11.53 -23.94 -7.29
N ILE A 139 -12.74 -23.60 -6.82
CA ILE A 139 -13.64 -24.54 -6.14
C ILE A 139 -14.05 -25.66 -7.10
N GLY A 140 -14.50 -25.33 -8.32
CA GLY A 140 -14.90 -26.32 -9.31
C GLY A 140 -13.78 -27.26 -9.75
N LEU A 141 -12.52 -26.82 -9.66
CA LEU A 141 -11.31 -27.61 -9.91
C LEU A 141 -10.81 -28.36 -8.67
N ASN A 142 -11.51 -28.27 -7.53
CA ASN A 142 -11.10 -28.85 -6.23
C ASN A 142 -9.72 -28.37 -5.74
N ILE A 143 -9.33 -27.14 -6.09
CA ILE A 143 -8.07 -26.51 -5.61
C ILE A 143 -8.29 -25.85 -4.24
N THR A 144 -9.47 -25.28 -4.02
CA THR A 144 -9.85 -24.62 -2.76
C THR A 144 -11.22 -25.07 -2.30
N GLU A 145 -11.40 -25.27 -0.99
CA GLU A 145 -12.68 -25.65 -0.40
C GLU A 145 -13.62 -24.44 -0.22
N ASN A 146 -13.06 -23.29 0.13
CA ASN A 146 -13.81 -22.08 0.43
C ASN A 146 -13.63 -21.00 -0.64
N PRO A 147 -14.60 -20.08 -0.78
CA PRO A 147 -14.43 -18.90 -1.62
C PRO A 147 -13.25 -18.05 -1.18
N LEU A 148 -12.60 -17.35 -2.13
CA LEU A 148 -11.39 -16.56 -1.86
C LEU A 148 -11.61 -15.38 -0.90
N TRP A 149 -12.85 -14.90 -0.75
CA TRP A 149 -13.21 -13.89 0.24
C TRP A 149 -13.60 -14.47 1.61
N HIS A 150 -13.60 -15.80 1.75
CA HIS A 150 -13.89 -16.54 2.96
C HIS A 150 -12.67 -17.40 3.33
N GLY A 151 -11.63 -16.74 3.84
CA GLY A 151 -10.41 -17.42 4.28
C GLY A 151 -10.65 -18.41 5.41
N THR A 152 -9.66 -19.25 5.71
CA THR A 152 -9.74 -20.26 6.78
C THR A 152 -9.91 -19.62 8.16
N GLU A 153 -9.19 -18.52 8.41
CA GLU A 153 -9.37 -17.71 9.61
C GLU A 153 -10.39 -16.59 9.34
N PRO A 154 -11.32 -16.34 10.28
CA PRO A 154 -12.20 -15.18 10.18
C PRO A 154 -11.41 -13.87 10.30
N PRO A 155 -11.84 -12.78 9.65
CA PRO A 155 -11.17 -11.48 9.73
C PRO A 155 -10.97 -10.98 11.17
N SER A 156 -11.85 -11.39 12.10
CA SER A 156 -11.74 -11.09 13.53
C SER A 156 -10.46 -11.59 14.18
N ILE A 157 -9.79 -12.63 13.67
CA ILE A 157 -8.50 -13.08 14.23
C ILE A 157 -7.39 -12.06 13.95
N SER A 158 -7.38 -11.46 12.76
CA SER A 158 -6.43 -10.37 12.48
C SER A 158 -6.73 -9.15 13.34
N ILE A 159 -8.01 -8.83 13.59
CA ILE A 159 -8.42 -7.73 14.47
C ILE A 159 -8.07 -8.06 15.93
N LEU A 160 -8.18 -9.32 16.34
CA LEU A 160 -7.82 -9.78 17.68
C LEU A 160 -6.35 -9.50 17.96
N LYS A 161 -5.46 -10.00 17.09
CA LYS A 161 -4.01 -9.72 17.15
C LYS A 161 -3.75 -8.21 17.09
N GLY A 162 -4.45 -7.51 16.20
CA GLY A 162 -4.35 -6.06 16.02
C GLY A 162 -4.78 -5.21 17.22
N THR A 163 -5.65 -5.72 18.08
CA THR A 163 -6.16 -4.99 19.27
C THR A 163 -5.45 -5.39 20.56
N ASN A 164 -4.47 -6.29 20.49
CA ASN A 164 -3.69 -6.71 21.64
C ASN A 164 -2.71 -5.60 22.06
N ILE A 165 -2.90 -5.07 23.27
CA ILE A 165 -2.08 -3.98 23.81
C ILE A 165 -0.67 -4.46 24.18
N GLU A 166 -0.56 -5.68 24.73
CA GLU A 166 0.70 -6.24 25.23
C GLU A 166 1.65 -6.59 24.09
N SER A 167 1.13 -7.09 22.97
CA SER A 167 1.91 -7.33 21.75
C SER A 167 2.00 -6.10 20.83
N GLU A 168 1.49 -4.94 21.28
CA GLU A 168 1.45 -3.70 20.51
C GLU A 168 0.77 -3.84 19.14
N GLY A 169 -0.20 -4.75 19.04
CA GLY A 169 -0.97 -5.05 17.84
C GLY A 169 -0.26 -5.97 16.85
N ARG A 170 0.89 -6.54 17.20
CA ARG A 170 1.63 -7.53 16.39
C ARG A 170 1.13 -8.95 16.67
N TRP A 171 1.54 -9.87 15.79
CA TRP A 171 1.37 -11.30 16.01
C TRP A 171 1.87 -11.71 17.40
N ASN A 172 1.10 -12.56 18.08
CA ASN A 172 1.46 -13.17 19.35
C ASN A 172 0.88 -14.57 19.41
N GLN A 173 1.53 -15.45 20.17
CA GLN A 173 1.15 -16.85 20.30
C GLN A 173 -0.25 -17.00 20.90
N ASP A 174 -0.55 -16.28 21.99
CA ASP A 174 -1.82 -16.41 22.72
C ASP A 174 -3.06 -16.14 21.83
N ASP A 175 -3.02 -15.08 21.01
CA ASP A 175 -4.11 -14.76 20.09
C ASP A 175 -4.14 -15.69 18.86
N ALA A 176 -2.98 -16.23 18.45
CA ALA A 176 -2.92 -17.22 17.36
C ALA A 176 -3.54 -18.56 17.78
N GLU A 177 -3.32 -18.99 19.03
CA GLU A 177 -3.85 -20.23 19.58
C GLU A 177 -5.38 -20.22 19.75
N VAL A 178 -6.04 -19.05 19.72
CA VAL A 178 -7.50 -18.95 19.70
C VAL A 178 -8.09 -19.73 18.54
N PHE A 179 -7.42 -19.78 17.39
CA PHE A 179 -7.89 -20.52 16.23
C PHE A 179 -7.92 -22.04 16.50
N ASP A 180 -6.86 -22.58 17.09
CA ASP A 180 -6.76 -24.01 17.40
C ASP A 180 -7.62 -24.42 18.60
N LYS A 181 -7.82 -23.54 19.59
CA LYS A 181 -8.62 -23.80 20.80
C LYS A 181 -10.08 -24.15 20.53
N TYR A 182 -10.63 -23.69 19.42
CA TYR A 182 -12.01 -23.94 19.02
C TYR A 182 -12.10 -24.90 17.83
N ASP A 183 -11.16 -25.84 17.72
CA ASP A 183 -11.10 -26.85 16.66
C ASP A 183 -11.14 -26.26 15.24
N ARG A 184 -10.65 -25.00 15.08
CA ARG A 184 -10.68 -24.24 13.83
C ARG A 184 -12.08 -24.01 13.24
N ASP A 185 -13.11 -24.11 14.09
CA ASP A 185 -14.50 -23.81 13.73
C ASP A 185 -14.66 -22.30 13.51
N TYR A 186 -14.89 -21.91 12.25
CA TYR A 186 -14.92 -20.50 11.83
C TYR A 186 -15.85 -19.64 12.68
N GLU A 187 -17.08 -20.11 12.96
CA GLU A 187 -18.07 -19.34 13.70
C GLU A 187 -17.73 -19.23 15.19
N LYS A 188 -17.26 -20.32 15.80
CA LYS A 188 -16.86 -20.32 17.22
C LYS A 188 -15.63 -19.45 17.43
N VAL A 189 -14.63 -19.55 16.55
CA VAL A 189 -13.43 -18.71 16.56
C VAL A 189 -13.82 -17.25 16.40
N ASP A 190 -14.65 -16.92 15.40
CA ASP A 190 -15.07 -15.53 15.13
C ASP A 190 -15.77 -14.90 16.34
N LYS A 191 -16.67 -15.66 16.97
CA LYS A 191 -17.36 -15.23 18.19
C LYS A 191 -16.39 -15.02 19.35
N ALA A 192 -15.49 -15.98 19.59
CA ALA A 192 -14.51 -15.89 20.67
C ALA A 192 -13.58 -14.68 20.51
N ALA A 193 -13.06 -14.48 19.29
CA ALA A 193 -12.22 -13.34 18.95
C ALA A 193 -12.95 -12.01 19.20
N LYS A 194 -14.20 -11.88 18.75
CA LYS A 194 -15.02 -10.67 18.95
C LYS A 194 -15.27 -10.33 20.41
N GLU A 195 -15.50 -11.33 21.26
CA GLU A 195 -15.67 -11.10 22.70
C GLU A 195 -14.40 -10.57 23.35
N VAL A 196 -13.22 -11.12 23.00
CA VAL A 196 -11.94 -10.63 23.52
C VAL A 196 -11.63 -9.21 23.00
N ILE A 197 -11.87 -8.94 21.71
CA ILE A 197 -11.73 -7.60 21.13
C ILE A 197 -12.60 -6.61 21.89
N LYS A 198 -13.89 -6.93 22.07
CA LYS A 198 -14.84 -6.08 22.79
C LYS A 198 -14.35 -5.81 24.21
N LYS A 199 -13.89 -6.84 24.92
CA LYS A 199 -13.30 -6.70 26.25
C LYS A 199 -12.13 -5.72 26.26
N ARG A 200 -11.15 -5.89 25.35
CA ARG A 200 -9.98 -5.02 25.22
C ARG A 200 -10.36 -3.56 24.96
N LEU A 201 -11.34 -3.31 24.10
CA LEU A 201 -11.74 -1.95 23.71
C LEU A 201 -12.67 -1.25 24.71
N THR A 202 -13.33 -1.99 25.61
CA THR A 202 -14.30 -1.42 26.55
C THR A 202 -13.84 -1.40 28.01
N GLU A 203 -12.97 -2.32 28.41
CA GLU A 203 -12.48 -2.40 29.80
C GLU A 203 -11.19 -1.61 30.03
N ASN A 204 -10.39 -1.35 28.99
CA ASN A 204 -9.20 -0.51 29.11
C ASN A 204 -9.56 0.97 29.17
N SER A 205 -8.73 1.77 29.85
CA SER A 205 -8.96 3.21 29.93
C SER A 205 -8.79 3.88 28.55
N PRO A 206 -9.54 4.95 28.24
CA PRO A 206 -9.39 5.69 26.99
C PRO A 206 -7.96 6.22 26.76
N LYS A 207 -7.24 6.54 27.84
CA LYS A 207 -5.86 7.02 27.79
C LYS A 207 -4.89 5.91 27.33
N ASP A 208 -5.07 4.70 27.83
CA ASP A 208 -4.23 3.56 27.45
C ASP A 208 -4.49 3.14 26.01
N LEU A 209 -5.76 3.14 25.59
CA LEU A 209 -6.14 2.90 24.19
C LEU A 209 -5.55 3.96 23.25
N LEU A 210 -5.62 5.25 23.63
CA LEU A 210 -5.01 6.31 22.83
C LEU A 210 -3.49 6.13 22.71
N LYS A 211 -2.80 5.86 23.82
CA LYS A 211 -1.36 5.58 23.82
C LYS A 211 -1.03 4.39 22.91
N PHE A 212 -1.78 3.30 23.03
CA PHE A 212 -1.64 2.11 22.22
C PHE A 212 -1.78 2.40 20.72
N TYR A 213 -2.86 3.06 20.30
CA TYR A 213 -3.08 3.35 18.88
C TYR A 213 -2.07 4.34 18.30
N ILE A 214 -1.58 5.31 19.09
CA ILE A 214 -0.48 6.19 18.67
C ILE A 214 0.80 5.38 18.45
N LEU A 215 1.17 4.53 19.41
CA LEU A 215 2.37 3.69 19.30
C LEU A 215 2.27 2.74 18.11
N LYS A 216 1.10 2.11 17.92
CA LYS A 216 0.83 1.22 16.79
C LYS A 216 0.96 1.95 15.45
N TYR A 217 0.37 3.15 15.33
CA TYR A 217 0.49 3.98 14.14
C TYR A 217 1.97 4.27 13.81
N VAL A 218 2.73 4.73 14.80
CA VAL A 218 4.15 5.06 14.63
C VAL A 218 4.94 3.81 14.21
N LYS A 219 4.77 2.68 14.90
CA LYS A 219 5.50 1.45 14.59
C LYS A 219 5.18 0.89 13.20
N GLN A 220 3.93 1.01 12.76
CA GLN A 220 3.52 0.54 11.42
C GLN A 220 4.26 1.27 10.29
N TRP A 221 4.49 2.58 10.44
CA TRP A 221 5.13 3.41 9.42
C TRP A 221 6.62 3.65 9.66
N TYR A 222 7.12 3.42 10.88
CA TYR A 222 8.52 3.66 11.27
C TYR A 222 9.52 2.97 10.35
N ALA A 223 9.26 1.71 9.98
CA ALA A 223 10.23 0.92 9.23
C ALA A 223 10.36 1.38 7.77
N GLY A 224 9.42 2.15 7.23
CA GLY A 224 9.36 2.49 5.79
C GLY A 224 9.41 1.26 4.86
N ASP A 225 9.10 0.07 5.43
CA ASP A 225 9.30 -1.31 4.96
C ASP A 225 10.72 -1.77 4.55
N PHE A 226 11.75 -1.05 5.00
CA PHE A 226 13.14 -1.48 4.95
C PHE A 226 13.41 -2.77 5.74
N SER A 227 12.46 -3.22 6.56
CA SER A 227 12.46 -4.58 7.15
C SER A 227 12.64 -5.69 6.11
N GLY A 228 12.33 -5.44 4.82
CA GLY A 228 12.59 -6.37 3.72
C GLY A 228 14.02 -6.93 3.70
N PHE A 229 15.02 -6.17 4.13
CA PHE A 229 16.40 -6.67 4.26
C PHE A 229 16.56 -7.76 5.30
N CYS A 230 15.85 -7.67 6.44
CA CYS A 230 15.87 -8.74 7.44
C CYS A 230 15.37 -10.06 6.83
N TRP A 231 14.34 -10.01 5.99
CA TRP A 231 13.79 -11.19 5.31
C TRP A 231 14.71 -11.69 4.19
N SER A 232 15.27 -10.78 3.40
CA SER A 232 16.20 -11.13 2.32
C SER A 232 17.50 -11.73 2.85
N GLU A 233 17.97 -11.28 4.02
CA GLU A 233 19.21 -11.72 4.64
C GLU A 233 19.01 -12.89 5.62
N ALA A 234 17.78 -13.22 6.00
CA ALA A 234 17.48 -14.39 6.85
C ALA A 234 18.03 -15.70 6.24
N GLY A 235 18.14 -15.75 4.90
CA GLY A 235 18.83 -16.77 4.11
C GLY A 235 20.23 -17.16 4.63
N LEU A 236 20.96 -16.17 5.15
CA LEU A 236 22.35 -16.29 5.56
C LEU A 236 22.52 -16.94 6.94
N ASP A 237 21.52 -16.78 7.80
CA ASP A 237 21.62 -17.16 9.20
C ASP A 237 20.76 -18.40 9.51
N GLU A 238 19.49 -18.40 9.07
CA GLU A 238 18.41 -19.26 9.61
C GLU A 238 17.51 -19.92 8.55
N ALA A 239 17.73 -19.73 7.25
CA ALA A 239 16.85 -20.33 6.25
C ALA A 239 16.96 -21.86 6.19
N TYR A 240 15.82 -22.52 5.93
CA TYR A 240 15.71 -23.97 5.78
C TYR A 240 16.70 -24.55 4.76
N ASN A 241 17.07 -23.77 3.73
CA ASN A 241 18.02 -24.14 2.67
C ASN A 241 19.33 -23.34 2.77
N LYS A 242 19.77 -22.95 3.98
CA LYS A 242 20.99 -22.16 4.19
C LYS A 242 22.19 -22.74 3.44
N THR A 243 22.41 -24.05 3.53
CA THR A 243 23.53 -24.73 2.85
C THR A 243 23.50 -24.53 1.34
N ASP A 244 22.33 -24.71 0.71
CA ASP A 244 22.16 -24.51 -0.73
C ASP A 244 22.35 -23.03 -1.11
N TYR A 245 21.85 -22.11 -0.29
CA TYR A 245 22.00 -20.67 -0.51
C TYR A 245 23.48 -20.23 -0.44
N LEU A 246 24.21 -20.76 0.53
CA LEU A 246 25.64 -20.54 0.71
C LEU A 246 26.46 -21.13 -0.46
N ASP A 247 26.12 -22.34 -0.90
CA ASP A 247 26.74 -22.99 -2.07
C ASP A 247 26.51 -22.16 -3.36
N MET A 248 25.28 -21.67 -3.58
CA MET A 248 24.96 -20.80 -4.72
C MET A 248 25.76 -19.48 -4.73
N MET A 249 26.15 -18.98 -3.56
CA MET A 249 27.00 -17.79 -3.43
C MET A 249 28.50 -18.12 -3.43
N GLY A 250 28.87 -19.41 -3.43
CA GLY A 250 30.26 -19.85 -3.30
C GLY A 250 30.87 -19.47 -1.96
N GLN A 251 30.08 -19.49 -0.88
CA GLN A 251 30.50 -19.14 0.48
C GLN A 251 30.30 -20.31 1.43
N ASP A 252 31.25 -20.54 2.34
CA ASP A 252 31.11 -21.57 3.38
C ASP A 252 30.30 -21.07 4.59
N GLU A 253 30.19 -19.75 4.74
CA GLU A 253 29.50 -19.08 5.86
C GLU A 253 28.73 -17.85 5.36
N GLY A 254 27.59 -17.53 6.01
CA GLY A 254 26.77 -16.35 5.67
C GLY A 254 27.36 -15.00 6.09
N LYS A 255 28.69 -14.89 6.19
CA LYS A 255 29.38 -13.66 6.57
C LYS A 255 29.45 -12.71 5.38
N MET A 256 28.62 -11.67 5.39
CA MET A 256 28.76 -10.53 4.48
C MET A 256 29.59 -9.42 5.13
N SER A 257 30.35 -8.71 4.33
CA SER A 257 31.13 -7.53 4.79
C SER A 257 30.22 -6.40 5.27
N ILE A 258 29.01 -6.28 4.71
CA ILE A 258 27.97 -5.32 5.10
C ILE A 258 26.62 -6.04 5.02
N ARG A 259 25.84 -6.01 6.10
CA ARG A 259 24.44 -6.45 6.13
C ARG A 259 23.55 -5.22 6.22
N LEU A 260 22.71 -5.04 5.22
CA LEU A 260 21.83 -3.86 5.17
C LEU A 260 20.79 -3.91 6.29
N SER A 261 20.42 -5.10 6.79
CA SER A 261 19.54 -5.24 7.95
C SER A 261 20.16 -4.79 9.28
N LYS A 262 21.50 -4.69 9.37
CA LYS A 262 22.21 -4.32 10.60
C LYS A 262 22.98 -3.01 10.41
N GLU A 263 24.02 -3.00 9.59
CA GLU A 263 24.86 -1.81 9.37
C GLU A 263 24.19 -0.78 8.46
N GLY A 264 23.21 -1.19 7.63
CA GLY A 264 22.49 -0.33 6.69
C GLY A 264 21.27 0.40 7.25
N GLU A 265 20.85 0.12 8.50
CA GLU A 265 19.61 0.64 9.07
C GLU A 265 19.60 2.17 9.11
N PHE A 266 20.70 2.80 9.54
CA PHE A 266 20.81 4.25 9.63
C PHE A 266 20.59 4.93 8.26
N TYR A 267 21.25 4.44 7.21
CA TYR A 267 21.16 5.02 5.86
C TYR A 267 19.77 4.82 5.26
N SER A 268 19.20 3.64 5.47
CA SER A 268 17.84 3.28 5.09
C SER A 268 16.81 4.22 5.72
N GLN A 269 16.93 4.44 7.03
CA GLN A 269 16.04 5.34 7.76
C GLN A 269 16.25 6.80 7.38
N LEU A 270 17.49 7.24 7.18
CA LEU A 270 17.77 8.59 6.70
C LEU A 270 17.12 8.87 5.34
N PHE A 271 17.20 7.91 4.41
CA PHE A 271 16.51 8.00 3.13
C PHE A 271 15.00 8.11 3.31
N TYR A 272 14.40 7.21 4.10
CA TYR A 272 12.97 7.19 4.34
C TYR A 272 12.46 8.49 4.97
N VAL A 273 13.09 8.94 6.05
CA VAL A 273 12.76 10.18 6.75
C VAL A 273 12.88 11.37 5.80
N THR A 274 13.88 11.41 4.92
CA THR A 274 14.01 12.48 3.92
C THR A 274 12.81 12.53 2.97
N VAL A 275 12.36 11.38 2.44
CA VAL A 275 11.19 11.29 1.56
C VAL A 275 9.91 11.72 2.29
N VAL A 276 9.75 11.28 3.54
CA VAL A 276 8.59 11.64 4.37
C VAL A 276 8.60 13.14 4.71
N LEU A 277 9.74 13.71 5.11
CA LEU A 277 9.88 15.15 5.38
C LEU A 277 9.55 15.98 4.14
N LEU A 278 10.05 15.60 2.96
CA LEU A 278 9.68 16.25 1.71
C LEU A 278 8.17 16.17 1.43
N SER A 279 7.54 15.03 1.72
CA SER A 279 6.08 14.87 1.59
C SER A 279 5.32 15.85 2.49
N TYR A 280 5.76 16.01 3.74
CA TYR A 280 5.16 16.97 4.68
C TYR A 280 5.43 18.43 4.28
N ILE A 281 6.65 18.78 3.87
CA ILE A 281 6.98 20.12 3.35
C ILE A 281 6.10 20.45 2.14
N GLY A 282 5.96 19.48 1.22
CA GLY A 282 5.10 19.61 0.05
C GLY A 282 3.63 19.83 0.40
N LEU A 283 3.12 19.13 1.42
CA LEU A 283 1.78 19.34 1.95
C LEU A 283 1.60 20.78 2.42
N TYR A 284 2.47 21.28 3.32
CA TYR A 284 2.35 22.63 3.90
C TYR A 284 2.56 23.75 2.89
N ARG A 285 3.61 23.69 2.06
CA ARG A 285 4.01 24.78 1.16
C ARG A 285 2.97 25.08 0.09
N ASN A 286 2.23 24.06 -0.35
CA ASN A 286 1.33 24.17 -1.50
C ASN A 286 -0.14 23.99 -1.14
N ASN A 287 -0.52 24.33 0.10
CA ASN A 287 -1.92 24.32 0.52
C ASN A 287 -2.82 25.22 -0.36
N ASN A 288 -2.24 26.22 -1.03
CA ASN A 288 -2.97 27.15 -1.91
C ASN A 288 -3.08 26.67 -3.37
N ILE A 289 -2.29 25.67 -3.80
CA ILE A 289 -2.34 25.13 -5.17
C ILE A 289 -3.12 23.82 -5.14
N LYS A 290 -4.40 23.87 -5.54
CA LYS A 290 -5.27 22.69 -5.57
C LYS A 290 -4.94 21.80 -6.76
N ASN A 291 -4.05 20.83 -6.56
CA ASN A 291 -3.93 19.69 -7.46
C ASN A 291 -4.79 18.53 -6.96
N HIS A 292 -6.03 18.44 -7.46
CA HIS A 292 -6.98 17.40 -7.05
C HIS A 292 -6.49 15.97 -7.33
N LYS A 293 -5.57 15.78 -8.29
CA LYS A 293 -5.00 14.46 -8.58
C LYS A 293 -4.17 13.91 -7.40
N ILE A 294 -3.63 14.79 -6.55
CA ILE A 294 -2.87 14.37 -5.38
C ILE A 294 -3.79 13.80 -4.29
N ASP A 295 -5.05 14.24 -4.24
CA ASP A 295 -5.97 13.90 -3.15
C ASP A 295 -6.26 12.40 -3.06
N ILE A 296 -6.15 11.65 -4.18
CA ILE A 296 -6.27 10.19 -4.15
C ILE A 296 -5.20 9.53 -3.27
N PHE A 297 -3.97 10.05 -3.27
CA PHE A 297 -2.88 9.48 -2.47
C PHE A 297 -3.13 9.71 -0.98
N TYR A 298 -3.72 10.85 -0.61
CA TYR A 298 -4.16 11.09 0.76
C TYR A 298 -5.31 10.16 1.16
N ILE A 299 -6.29 9.95 0.29
CA ILE A 299 -7.40 9.02 0.54
C ILE A 299 -6.87 7.59 0.74
N ILE A 300 -5.98 7.12 -0.14
CA ILE A 300 -5.36 5.80 -0.03
C ILE A 300 -4.57 5.69 1.27
N PHE A 301 -3.70 6.68 1.57
CA PHE A 301 -2.88 6.69 2.78
C PHE A 301 -3.72 6.65 4.06
N CYS A 302 -4.81 7.43 4.12
CA CYS A 302 -5.74 7.40 5.25
C CYS A 302 -6.44 6.06 5.37
N GLY A 303 -6.91 5.49 4.24
CA GLY A 303 -7.59 4.20 4.21
C GLY A 303 -6.70 3.05 4.72
N ILE A 304 -5.47 2.95 4.23
CA ILE A 304 -4.54 1.91 4.69
C ILE A 304 -4.10 2.15 6.14
N SER A 305 -3.90 3.40 6.55
CA SER A 305 -3.58 3.73 7.94
C SER A 305 -4.70 3.28 8.89
N LEU A 306 -5.97 3.52 8.53
CA LEU A 306 -7.11 3.05 9.31
C LEU A 306 -7.18 1.53 9.35
N GLN A 307 -6.97 0.85 8.23
CA GLN A 307 -6.92 -0.61 8.20
C GLN A 307 -5.84 -1.15 9.14
N CYS A 308 -4.60 -0.64 9.06
CA CYS A 308 -3.50 -1.08 9.92
C CYS A 308 -3.74 -0.80 11.40
N LEU A 309 -4.51 0.24 11.75
CA LEU A 309 -4.89 0.47 13.15
C LEU A 309 -5.85 -0.61 13.65
N ILE A 310 -6.73 -1.14 12.80
CA ILE A 310 -7.73 -2.14 13.18
C ILE A 310 -7.12 -3.56 13.17
N THR A 311 -6.38 -3.91 12.13
CA THR A 311 -5.86 -5.27 11.89
C THR A 311 -4.49 -5.48 12.51
N GLU A 312 -3.99 -6.71 12.43
CA GLU A 312 -2.63 -7.05 12.81
C GLU A 312 -1.59 -6.12 12.15
N SER A 313 -0.61 -5.69 12.95
CA SER A 313 0.55 -4.94 12.49
C SER A 313 1.67 -5.90 12.14
N GLN A 314 2.09 -5.89 10.88
CA GLN A 314 3.32 -6.55 10.44
C GLN A 314 4.14 -5.61 9.56
N ASP A 315 5.44 -5.68 9.73
CA ASP A 315 6.40 -5.18 8.76
C ASP A 315 6.14 -5.92 7.43
N ARG A 316 6.17 -5.21 6.29
CA ARG A 316 5.70 -5.62 4.93
C ARG A 316 4.28 -5.17 4.58
N TYR A 317 3.36 -4.97 5.52
CA TYR A 317 1.98 -4.62 5.16
C TYR A 317 1.85 -3.21 4.55
N THR A 318 2.78 -2.31 4.88
CA THR A 318 2.88 -0.97 4.28
C THR A 318 3.61 -0.95 2.94
N TYR A 319 4.38 -2.00 2.60
CA TYR A 319 5.18 -2.05 1.37
C TYR A 319 4.41 -1.78 0.08
N PRO A 320 3.20 -2.34 -0.12
CA PRO A 320 2.41 -2.03 -1.30
C PRO A 320 1.98 -0.56 -1.45
N PHE A 321 2.23 0.28 -0.45
CA PHE A 321 1.78 1.67 -0.38
C PHE A 321 2.91 2.67 -0.14
N SER A 322 4.13 2.25 0.15
CA SER A 322 5.22 3.19 0.46
C SER A 322 5.64 4.07 -0.71
N TRP A 323 5.34 3.65 -1.94
CA TRP A 323 5.50 4.48 -3.14
C TRP A 323 4.67 5.77 -3.12
N LEU A 324 3.62 5.85 -2.29
CA LEU A 324 2.82 7.08 -2.09
C LEU A 324 3.72 8.25 -1.67
N PHE A 325 4.65 8.02 -0.74
CA PHE A 325 5.53 9.07 -0.23
C PHE A 325 6.52 9.56 -1.28
N ILE A 326 6.95 8.69 -2.21
CA ILE A 326 7.82 9.09 -3.31
C ILE A 326 7.14 10.12 -4.20
N ILE A 327 5.87 9.90 -4.55
CA ILE A 327 5.08 10.84 -5.35
C ILE A 327 4.79 12.11 -4.55
N LEU A 328 4.37 11.97 -3.29
CA LEU A 328 4.03 13.11 -2.43
C LEU A 328 5.22 14.02 -2.15
N ALA A 329 6.44 13.47 -2.05
CA ALA A 329 7.67 14.24 -1.88
C ALA A 329 7.89 15.28 -2.99
N MET A 330 7.48 14.98 -4.22
CA MET A 330 7.63 15.90 -5.35
C MET A 330 6.75 17.14 -5.25
N LYS A 331 5.73 17.14 -4.37
CA LYS A 331 4.96 18.34 -4.05
C LYS A 331 5.84 19.42 -3.41
N ALA A 332 6.92 19.08 -2.70
CA ALA A 332 7.84 20.07 -2.11
C ALA A 332 8.47 21.03 -3.15
N PHE A 333 8.55 20.58 -4.40
CA PHE A 333 9.22 21.26 -5.50
C PHE A 333 8.26 21.87 -6.53
N SER A 334 6.97 22.04 -6.22
CA SER A 334 6.13 22.88 -7.09
C SER A 334 6.62 24.33 -7.05
N SER A 335 6.94 24.84 -8.25
CA SER A 335 7.23 26.25 -8.44
C SER A 335 5.99 27.06 -8.06
N ASN A 336 6.12 27.87 -7.01
CA ASN A 336 5.31 29.08 -6.89
C ASN A 336 5.74 29.98 -8.06
N ARG A 337 5.15 29.81 -9.25
CA ARG A 337 5.11 30.89 -10.22
C ARG A 337 4.18 31.96 -9.64
N ILE A 338 4.71 32.74 -8.71
CA ILE A 338 4.20 34.06 -8.42
C ILE A 338 4.32 34.82 -9.74
N ASN A 339 3.21 35.39 -10.20
CA ASN A 339 3.14 36.19 -11.41
C ASN A 339 4.15 37.35 -11.36
N ASP A 340 5.35 37.16 -11.91
CA ASP A 340 6.27 38.24 -12.25
C ASP A 340 5.88 38.96 -13.57
N SER A 341 4.67 38.73 -14.09
CA SER A 341 4.17 39.38 -15.31
C SER A 341 3.36 40.67 -15.06
N THR A 342 3.38 41.25 -13.86
CA THR A 342 2.61 42.50 -13.56
C THR A 342 3.45 43.70 -13.13
N ARG A 343 4.76 43.69 -13.38
CA ARG A 343 5.61 44.89 -13.29
C ARG A 343 6.36 45.10 -14.61
N GLY A 344 5.69 45.63 -15.62
CA GLY A 344 6.37 45.90 -16.88
C GLY A 344 5.58 46.55 -18.00
N GLU A 345 4.30 46.87 -17.84
CA GLU A 345 3.57 47.63 -18.87
C GLU A 345 2.68 48.66 -18.18
N ASN A 346 3.29 49.78 -17.81
CA ASN A 346 2.61 51.07 -17.65
C ASN A 346 3.68 52.16 -17.79
N GLY A 347 3.90 52.56 -19.03
CA GLY A 347 4.79 53.68 -19.36
C GLY A 347 4.83 53.91 -20.85
N GLY A 348 3.99 54.83 -21.35
CA GLY A 348 4.27 55.53 -22.59
C GLY A 348 3.10 55.70 -23.56
N VAL A 349 2.37 56.81 -23.34
CA VAL A 349 1.63 57.65 -24.31
C VAL A 349 0.47 57.04 -25.09
#